data_AF-E8UYS3-F1
#
_entry.id   AF-E8UYS3-F1
#
_cell.length_a   1.000
_cell.length_b   1.000
_cell.length_c   1.000
_cell.angle_alpha   90.00
_cell.angle_beta   90.00
_cell.angle_gamma   90.00
#
_symmetry.space_group_name_H-M   'P 1'
#
loop_
_entity.id
_entity.type
_entity.pdbx_description
1 polymer ?
#
loop_
_entity_poly.entity_id
_entity_poly.type
_entity_poly.pdbx_seq_one_letter_code
_entity_poly.pdbx_strand_id
1 'polypeptide(L)'
;MTLLMLNAVGAVLYVFAASRGGWAIPEERAAGIHVTTGEPFVWFLSILPIVTIFLVINLAWGTGILTRRHWQGGRLWLMAAVVWLGALAVDFAHH
;
A
#
# COMPACT_ATOMS: atom_id res chain seq x y z
N MET A 1 11.67 -5.77 14.74
CA MET A 1 12.18 -6.15 13.40
C MET A 1 11.11 -6.83 12.55
N THR A 2 10.33 -7.79 13.07
CA THR A 2 9.28 -8.49 12.32
C THR A 2 8.25 -7.57 11.64
N LEU A 3 7.78 -6.53 12.33
CA LEU A 3 6.80 -5.57 11.77
C LEU A 3 7.39 -4.67 10.65
N LEU A 4 8.68 -4.35 10.74
CA LEU A 4 9.39 -3.62 9.69
C LEU A 4 9.51 -4.49 8.44
N MET A 5 9.89 -5.77 8.61
CA MET A 5 9.98 -6.73 7.51
C MET A 5 8.63 -6.98 6.84
N LEU A 6 7.55 -7.08 7.63
CA LEU A 6 6.19 -7.19 7.10
C LEU A 6 5.78 -5.96 6.27
N ASN A 7 6.11 -4.74 6.72
CA ASN A 7 5.88 -3.53 5.94
C ASN A 7 6.72 -3.52 4.65
N ALA A 8 7.98 -3.92 4.71
CA ALA A 8 8.86 -3.96 3.54
C ALA A 8 8.35 -4.98 2.50
N VAL A 9 8.01 -6.20 2.94
CA VAL A 9 7.46 -7.25 2.08
C VAL A 9 6.13 -6.81 1.47
N GLY A 10 5.23 -6.23 2.27
CA GLY A 10 3.96 -5.74 1.75
C GLY A 10 4.14 -4.62 0.70
N ALA A 11 5.15 -3.76 0.86
CA ALA A 11 5.38 -2.65 -0.06
C ALA A 11 5.94 -3.18 -1.39
N VAL A 12 6.83 -4.18 -1.33
CA VAL A 12 7.33 -4.88 -2.52
C VAL A 12 6.18 -5.59 -3.24
N LEU A 13 5.31 -6.30 -2.52
CA LEU A 13 4.15 -6.98 -3.10
C LEU A 13 3.17 -6.00 -3.75
N TYR A 14 2.94 -4.84 -3.12
CA TYR A 14 2.12 -3.77 -3.68
C TYR A 14 2.68 -3.26 -5.01
N VAL A 15 3.94 -2.84 -5.03
CA VAL A 15 4.60 -2.32 -6.25
C VAL A 15 4.66 -3.38 -7.35
N PHE A 16 4.85 -4.65 -6.97
CA PHE A 16 4.84 -5.76 -7.92
C PHE A 16 3.45 -6.01 -8.53
N ALA A 17 2.39 -5.94 -7.74
CA ALA A 17 1.01 -6.06 -8.23
C ALA A 17 0.64 -4.86 -9.13
N ALA A 18 0.98 -3.65 -8.70
CA ALA A 18 0.78 -2.41 -9.45
C ALA A 18 1.48 -2.46 -10.82
N SER A 19 2.78 -2.78 -10.85
CA SER A 19 3.58 -2.80 -12.09
C SER A 19 3.12 -3.82 -13.14
N ARG A 20 2.34 -4.84 -12.75
CA ARG A 20 1.73 -5.81 -13.68
C ARG A 20 0.36 -5.37 -14.22
N GLY A 21 -0.08 -4.16 -13.85
CA GLY A 21 -1.42 -3.68 -14.14
C GLY A 21 -2.47 -4.46 -13.36
N GLY A 22 -2.18 -4.82 -12.10
CA GLY A 22 -3.13 -5.49 -11.21
C GLY A 22 -4.38 -4.65 -10.93
N TRP A 23 -4.33 -3.36 -11.23
CA TRP A 23 -5.42 -2.39 -11.10
C TRP A 23 -6.15 -2.10 -12.41
N ALA A 24 -5.73 -2.71 -13.52
CA ALA A 24 -6.43 -2.59 -14.79
C ALA A 24 -7.70 -3.46 -14.77
N ILE A 25 -8.82 -2.92 -15.26
CA ILE A 25 -10.08 -3.65 -15.37
C ILE A 25 -9.90 -4.80 -16.37
N PRO A 26 -10.04 -6.07 -15.94
CA PRO A 26 -9.76 -7.22 -16.81
C PRO A 26 -10.67 -7.25 -18.04
N GLU A 27 -11.94 -6.85 -17.90
CA GLU A 27 -12.89 -6.79 -19.02
C GLU A 27 -12.51 -5.75 -20.06
N GLU A 28 -11.99 -4.59 -19.65
CA GLU A 28 -11.54 -3.52 -20.56
C GLU A 28 -10.26 -3.94 -21.30
N ARG A 29 -9.32 -4.57 -20.58
CA ARG A 29 -8.10 -5.14 -21.15
C ARG A 29 -8.42 -6.22 -22.18
N ALA A 30 -9.42 -7.07 -21.91
CA ALA A 30 -9.89 -8.11 -22.82
C ALA A 30 -10.62 -7.53 -24.06
N ALA A 31 -11.26 -6.37 -23.92
CA ALA A 31 -11.88 -5.64 -25.03
C ALA A 31 -10.88 -4.80 -25.86
N GLY A 32 -9.58 -4.85 -25.53
CA GLY A 32 -8.53 -4.03 -26.17
C GLY A 32 -8.58 -2.56 -25.75
N ILE A 33 -9.43 -2.20 -24.79
CA ILE A 33 -9.56 -0.85 -24.28
C ILE A 33 -8.46 -0.66 -23.24
N HIS A 34 -7.43 0.08 -23.63
CA HIS A 34 -6.34 0.46 -22.73
C HIS A 34 -6.72 1.75 -22.02
N VAL A 35 -7.77 1.71 -21.19
CA VAL A 35 -8.03 2.82 -20.28
C VAL A 35 -6.98 2.73 -19.17
N THR A 36 -5.99 3.62 -19.21
CA THR A 36 -5.03 3.77 -18.10
C THR A 36 -5.73 4.29 -16.85
N THR A 37 -6.79 5.08 -17.04
CA THR A 37 -7.68 5.62 -16.01
C THR A 37 -8.87 4.68 -15.78
N GLY A 38 -8.65 3.54 -15.12
CA GLY A 38 -9.77 2.92 -14.41
C GLY A 38 -10.28 3.93 -13.38
N GLU A 39 -11.59 4.18 -13.32
CA GLU A 39 -12.17 5.20 -12.43
C GLU A 39 -11.49 5.16 -11.04
N PRO A 40 -11.11 6.30 -10.43
CA PRO A 40 -10.40 6.34 -9.14
C PRO A 40 -11.02 5.46 -8.05
N PHE A 41 -12.34 5.26 -8.13
CA PHE A 41 -13.09 4.34 -7.30
C PHE A 41 -12.73 2.87 -7.49
N VAL A 42 -12.59 2.41 -8.74
CA VAL A 42 -12.25 1.01 -9.05
C VAL A 42 -10.81 0.72 -8.62
N TRP A 43 -9.85 1.59 -8.95
CA TRP A 43 -8.47 1.48 -8.45
C TRP A 43 -8.44 1.42 -6.92
N PHE A 44 -9.15 2.34 -6.25
CA PHE A 44 -9.20 2.39 -4.79
C PHE A 44 -9.78 1.11 -4.19
N LEU A 45 -10.87 0.58 -4.76
CA LEU A 45 -11.48 -0.68 -4.32
C LEU A 45 -10.54 -1.87 -4.52
N SER A 46 -9.79 -1.92 -5.63
CA SER A 46 -8.84 -2.99 -5.89
C SER A 46 -7.66 -2.98 -4.91
N ILE A 47 -7.16 -1.80 -4.54
CA ILE A 47 -6.04 -1.68 -3.58
C ILE A 47 -6.48 -1.79 -2.11
N LEU A 48 -7.79 -1.66 -1.84
CA LEU A 48 -8.38 -1.59 -0.50
C LEU A 48 -7.97 -2.74 0.43
N PRO A 49 -7.89 -4.02 -0.01
CA PRO A 49 -7.42 -5.11 0.85
C PRO A 49 -5.97 -4.90 1.30
N ILE A 50 -5.12 -4.40 0.40
CA ILE A 50 -3.71 -4.14 0.71
C ILE A 50 -3.58 -2.97 1.67
N VAL A 51 -4.31 -1.87 1.41
CA VAL A 51 -4.39 -0.71 2.31
C VAL A 51 -4.84 -1.15 3.70
N THR A 52 -5.86 -2.00 3.79
CA THR A 52 -6.41 -2.48 5.06
C THR A 52 -5.38 -3.28 5.86
N ILE A 53 -4.66 -4.20 5.22
CA ILE A 53 -3.60 -4.98 5.87
C ILE A 53 -2.50 -4.06 6.40
N PHE A 54 -2.08 -3.08 5.59
CA PHE A 54 -1.06 -2.11 6.00
C PHE A 54 -1.49 -1.25 7.17
N LEU A 55 -2.74 -0.82 7.17
CA LEU A 55 -3.32 -0.01 8.22
C LEU A 55 -3.38 -0.80 9.54
N VAL A 56 -3.79 -2.08 9.50
CA VAL A 56 -3.79 -2.96 10.67
C VAL A 56 -2.38 -3.19 11.22
N ILE A 57 -1.40 -3.46 10.36
CA ILE A 57 0.00 -3.68 10.79
C ILE A 57 0.57 -2.40 11.42
N ASN A 58 0.32 -1.24 10.81
CA ASN A 58 0.79 0.04 11.34
C ASN A 58 0.08 0.43 12.64
N LEU A 59 -1.22 0.17 12.77
CA LEU A 59 -1.95 0.39 14.02
C LEU A 59 -1.43 -0.53 15.15
N ALA A 60 -1.23 -1.81 14.87
CA ALA A 60 -0.65 -2.75 15.83
C ALA A 60 0.77 -2.34 16.26
N TRP A 61 1.58 -1.83 15.32
CA TRP A 61 2.93 -1.35 15.63
C TRP A 61 2.91 -0.04 16.43
N GLY A 62 2.08 0.93 16.03
CA GLY A 62 1.93 2.21 16.73
C GLY A 62 1.40 2.03 18.14
N THR A 63 0.37 1.21 18.32
CA THR A 63 -0.16 0.85 19.65
C THR A 63 0.89 0.15 20.53
N GLY A 64 1.71 -0.73 19.95
CA GLY A 64 2.84 -1.35 20.66
C GLY A 64 3.91 -0.33 21.10
N ILE A 65 4.19 0.68 20.28
CA ILE A 65 5.13 1.76 20.61
C ILE A 65 4.57 2.63 21.75
N LEU A 66 3.28 2.99 21.68
CA LEU A 66 2.57 3.78 22.70
C LEU A 66 2.52 3.05 24.05
N THR A 67 2.12 1.77 24.05
CA THR A 67 1.97 0.97 25.27
C THR A 67 3.31 0.65 25.95
N ARG A 68 4.36 0.38 25.17
CA ARG A 68 5.69 0.05 25.73
C ARG A 68 6.64 1.25 25.82
N ARG A 69 6.18 2.46 25.44
CA ARG A 69 6.93 3.73 25.47
C ARG A 69 8.29 3.66 24.74
N HIS A 70 8.39 2.80 23.72
CA HIS A 70 9.60 2.56 22.94
C HIS A 70 9.74 3.59 21.79
N TRP A 71 10.01 4.84 22.15
CA TRP A 71 10.09 5.98 21.22
C TRP A 71 11.10 5.81 20.08
N GLN A 72 12.17 5.03 20.29
CA GLN A 72 13.14 4.73 19.24
C GLN A 72 12.51 3.98 18.04
N GLY A 73 11.47 3.17 18.29
CA GLY A 73 10.70 2.50 17.23
C GLY A 73 9.77 3.44 16.46
N GLY A 74 9.45 4.62 17.01
CA GLY A 74 8.53 5.59 16.40
C GLY A 74 9.07 6.21 15.11
N ARG A 75 10.38 6.44 15.01
CA ARG A 75 11.00 6.98 13.78
C ARG A 75 10.87 5.99 12.61
N LEU A 76 11.11 4.70 12.86
CA LEU A 76 10.98 3.65 11.85
C LEU A 76 9.52 3.44 11.44
N TRP A 77 8.59 3.53 12.39
CA TRP A 77 7.15 3.48 12.13
C TRP A 77 6.69 4.66 11.25
N LEU A 78 7.12 5.89 11.57
CA LEU A 78 6.83 7.07 10.74
C LEU A 78 7.43 6.96 9.34
N MET A 79 8.68 6.50 9.22
CA MET A 79 9.31 6.29 7.91
C MET A 79 8.54 5.26 7.08
N ALA A 80 8.11 4.14 7.69
CA ALA A 80 7.29 3.14 7.00
C ALA A 80 5.98 3.73 6.49
N ALA A 81 5.28 4.52 7.31
CA ALA A 81 4.05 5.22 6.92
C ALA A 81 4.28 6.20 5.75
N VAL A 82 5.34 7.01 5.80
CA VAL A 82 5.67 7.98 4.75
C VAL A 82 6.02 7.28 3.43
N VAL A 83 6.82 6.21 3.48
CA VAL A 83 7.13 5.40 2.28
C VAL A 83 5.85 4.83 1.68
N TRP A 84 4.92 4.39 2.53
CA TRP A 84 3.65 3.85 2.08
C TRP A 84 2.76 4.88 1.39
N LEU A 85 2.63 6.07 1.99
CA LEU A 85 1.91 7.19 1.39
C LEU A 85 2.55 7.64 0.07
N GLY A 86 3.89 7.65 0.01
CA GLY A 86 4.62 7.94 -1.21
C GLY A 86 4.35 6.91 -2.31
N ALA A 87 4.38 5.62 -1.99
CA ALA A 87 4.07 4.56 -2.95
C ALA A 87 2.63 4.67 -3.46
N LEU A 88 1.66 4.94 -2.59
CA LEU A 88 0.26 5.13 -2.95
C LEU A 88 0.08 6.35 -3.87
N ALA A 89 0.76 7.46 -3.55
CA ALA A 89 0.67 8.69 -4.34
C ALA A 89 1.33 8.54 -5.71
N VAL A 90 2.47 7.85 -5.79
CA VAL A 90 3.15 7.55 -7.06
C VAL A 90 2.29 6.62 -7.90
N ASP A 91 1.71 5.57 -7.29
CA ASP A 91 0.82 4.64 -7.98
C ASP A 91 -0.43 5.35 -8.51
N PHE A 92 -1.06 6.19 -7.69
CA PHE A 92 -2.19 7.01 -8.10
C PHE A 92 -1.84 7.99 -9.21
N ALA A 93 -0.64 8.60 -9.20
CA ALA A 93 -0.23 9.56 -10.23
C ALA A 93 0.16 8.90 -11.56
N HIS A 94 0.46 7.60 -11.56
CA HIS A 94 0.74 6.82 -12.78
C HIS A 94 -0.51 6.13 -13.35
N HIS A 95 -1.65 6.22 -12.66
CA HIS A 95 -2.97 5.72 -13.06
C HIS A 95 -3.88 6.86 -13.51
#